data_AF-A0A819N1K5-F1
#
_entry.id   AF-A0A819N1K5-F1
#
_cell.length_a   1.000
_cell.length_b   1.000
_cell.length_c   1.000
_cell.angle_alpha   90.00
_cell.angle_beta   90.00
_cell.angle_gamma   90.00
#
_symmetry.space_group_name_H-M   'P 1'
#
loop_
_entity.id
_entity.type
_entity.pdbx_description
1 polymer ?
#
loop_
_entity_poly.entity_id
_entity_poly.type
_entity_poly.pdbx_seq_one_letter_code
_entity_poly.pdbx_strand_id
1 'polypeptide(L)'
;MVLLIFIFNYSKNILCDKNRNIYNSTCKTSIDSYKKCYKHVIELVPNENVANGIETYFFLKNQLKTIDKTLNISLYWNQDDRLKPFTNLISSKNQCQILYVGANQAGTDGIEFIKQYQYCHVWFLEPVLQFYDKLIHSDKILRELNTGKHHIYHIGLSNKNHLIDVTLKDIQESEAVTLVGKQDNQQYIDNQQKYKLILRDIAEILFEFNILSKIDNITFNGELNLLHLNCEGCEYDVIERLINTNLTKYIRIIQFGSHRPSTIRSSINQRYCCLQQLLSITHQLQFGIPWAWERWLRYDLINKND
;
A
#
# COMPACT_ATOMS: atom_id res chain seq x y z
N MET A 1 25.59 16.81 1.04
CA MET A 1 26.49 16.08 0.11
C MET A 1 26.31 14.55 0.18
N VAL A 2 26.03 13.96 1.35
CA VAL A 2 25.78 12.51 1.52
C VAL A 2 24.46 12.02 0.88
N LEU A 3 23.44 12.88 0.81
CA LEU A 3 22.14 12.57 0.19
C LEU A 3 22.22 12.42 -1.36
N LEU A 4 23.17 13.09 -2.01
CA LEU A 4 23.34 13.11 -3.47
C LEU A 4 24.05 11.85 -4.00
N ILE A 5 24.93 11.24 -3.20
CA ILE A 5 25.63 10.00 -3.56
C ILE A 5 24.68 8.78 -3.44
N PHE A 6 23.72 8.84 -2.52
CA PHE A 6 22.70 7.80 -2.36
C PHE A 6 21.77 7.70 -3.57
N ILE A 7 21.27 8.82 -4.11
CA ILE A 7 20.38 8.83 -5.28
C ILE A 7 21.08 8.32 -6.55
N PHE A 8 22.37 8.67 -6.73
CA PHE A 8 23.13 8.31 -7.93
C PHE A 8 23.48 6.81 -7.99
N ASN A 9 23.88 6.20 -6.88
CA ASN A 9 24.18 4.75 -6.86
C ASN A 9 22.91 3.88 -6.87
N TYR A 10 21.77 4.38 -6.38
CA TYR A 10 20.52 3.59 -6.34
C TYR A 10 19.79 3.49 -7.67
N SER A 11 19.88 4.52 -8.52
CA SER A 11 19.29 4.48 -9.87
C SER A 11 19.83 3.34 -10.74
N LYS A 12 21.07 2.89 -10.50
CA LYS A 12 21.66 1.71 -11.16
C LYS A 12 21.10 0.37 -10.66
N ASN A 13 20.73 0.27 -9.38
CA ASN A 13 20.27 -0.99 -8.77
C ASN A 13 18.76 -1.23 -8.95
N ILE A 14 17.95 -0.17 -9.10
CA ILE A 14 16.50 -0.29 -9.36
C ILE A 14 16.22 -0.83 -10.79
N LEU A 15 17.16 -0.69 -11.72
CA LEU A 15 16.89 -0.96 -13.14
C LEU A 15 17.47 -2.26 -13.70
N CYS A 16 18.18 -3.07 -12.92
CA CYS A 16 18.69 -4.38 -13.35
C CYS A 16 19.02 -5.30 -12.17
N ASP A 17 18.00 -5.85 -11.48
CA ASP A 17 18.21 -7.21 -10.96
C ASP A 17 18.14 -8.17 -12.15
N LYS A 18 19.31 -8.54 -12.69
CA LYS A 18 19.45 -9.41 -13.87
C LYS A 18 18.77 -10.78 -13.69
N ASN A 19 18.34 -11.13 -12.48
CA ASN A 19 17.71 -12.41 -12.17
C ASN A 19 16.17 -12.37 -12.10
N ARG A 20 15.49 -11.23 -12.30
CA ARG A 20 14.01 -11.16 -12.22
C ARG A 20 13.38 -10.49 -13.45
N ASN A 21 13.27 -11.25 -14.55
CA ASN A 21 12.72 -10.85 -15.86
C ASN A 21 11.20 -10.54 -15.93
N ILE A 22 10.49 -10.38 -14.81
CA ILE A 22 9.01 -10.35 -14.79
C ILE A 22 8.42 -8.92 -14.76
N TYR A 23 9.21 -7.89 -14.40
CA TYR A 23 8.68 -6.57 -14.05
C TYR A 23 8.39 -5.59 -15.22
N ASN A 24 8.77 -5.92 -16.46
CA ASN A 24 8.91 -4.91 -17.52
C ASN A 24 7.71 -4.72 -18.47
N SER A 25 6.62 -5.49 -18.38
CA SER A 25 5.47 -5.31 -19.30
C SER A 25 4.48 -4.23 -18.82
N THR A 26 4.21 -4.15 -17.51
CA THR A 26 3.19 -3.25 -16.94
C THR A 26 3.63 -1.78 -16.85
N CYS A 27 4.92 -1.52 -16.56
CA CYS A 27 5.48 -0.17 -16.48
C CYS A 27 6.26 0.25 -17.75
N LYS A 28 5.88 -0.25 -18.93
CA LYS A 28 6.27 0.35 -20.22
C LYS A 28 5.49 1.65 -20.43
N THR A 29 5.84 2.71 -19.70
CA THR A 29 5.20 4.02 -19.86
C THR A 29 6.09 5.01 -20.61
N SER A 30 5.43 5.91 -21.35
CA SER A 30 6.04 6.98 -22.13
C SER A 30 6.68 8.03 -21.22
N ILE A 31 7.62 8.81 -21.78
CA ILE A 31 8.30 9.93 -21.13
C ILE A 31 7.32 10.87 -20.39
N ASP A 32 6.09 11.02 -20.87
CA ASP A 32 5.08 11.88 -20.28
C ASP A 32 4.49 11.34 -18.98
N SER A 33 4.38 10.02 -18.83
CA SER A 33 3.96 9.39 -17.57
C SER A 33 5.03 9.55 -16.50
N TYR A 34 6.30 9.41 -16.89
CA TYR A 34 7.44 9.65 -16.00
C TYR A 34 7.46 11.12 -15.57
N LYS A 35 7.38 12.07 -16.51
CA LYS A 35 7.33 13.52 -16.20
C LYS A 35 6.14 13.91 -15.32
N LYS A 36 4.95 13.34 -15.51
CA LYS A 36 3.78 13.61 -14.65
C LYS A 36 3.99 13.09 -13.22
N CYS A 37 4.57 11.91 -13.09
CA CYS A 37 4.95 11.36 -11.79
C CYS A 37 5.98 12.25 -11.09
N TYR A 38 7.03 12.57 -11.86
CA TYR A 38 8.20 13.31 -11.42
C TYR A 38 7.87 14.77 -11.11
N LYS A 39 6.86 15.38 -11.75
CA LYS A 39 6.37 16.72 -11.41
C LYS A 39 5.83 16.75 -9.97
N HIS A 40 5.11 15.71 -9.54
CA HIS A 40 4.64 15.58 -8.16
C HIS A 40 5.81 15.34 -7.17
N VAL A 41 6.84 14.59 -7.60
CA VAL A 41 8.05 14.36 -6.80
C VAL A 41 8.90 15.63 -6.64
N ILE A 42 9.04 16.43 -7.70
CA ILE A 42 9.78 17.71 -7.69
C ILE A 42 9.09 18.74 -6.78
N GLU A 43 7.75 18.80 -6.79
CA GLU A 43 6.99 19.69 -5.90
C GLU A 43 7.17 19.33 -4.41
N LEU A 44 7.51 18.07 -4.09
CA LEU A 44 7.76 17.57 -2.74
C LEU A 44 9.23 17.59 -2.31
N VAL A 45 10.17 17.80 -3.25
CA VAL A 45 11.62 17.81 -2.99
C VAL A 45 12.25 19.05 -3.66
N PRO A 46 12.48 20.15 -2.93
CA PRO A 46 13.09 21.33 -3.49
C PRO A 46 14.61 21.12 -3.60
N ASN A 47 15.10 20.69 -4.77
CA ASN A 47 16.31 21.24 -5.41
C ASN A 47 16.75 20.55 -6.71
N GLU A 48 17.50 21.34 -7.49
CA GLU A 48 18.10 21.14 -8.81
C GLU A 48 18.94 19.86 -8.92
N ASN A 49 18.48 18.84 -9.67
CA ASN A 49 19.33 17.87 -10.39
C ASN A 49 18.49 16.91 -11.28
N VAL A 50 17.50 17.46 -11.98
CA VAL A 50 16.51 16.71 -12.80
C VAL A 50 17.08 16.20 -14.14
N ALA A 51 18.24 16.72 -14.59
CA ALA A 51 18.79 16.42 -15.91
C ALA A 51 19.30 14.98 -16.10
N ASN A 52 19.77 14.31 -15.04
CA ASN A 52 20.45 13.00 -15.15
C ASN A 52 19.50 11.80 -15.23
N GLY A 53 18.21 11.97 -14.92
CA GLY A 53 17.21 10.89 -15.01
C GLY A 53 16.83 10.52 -16.45
N ILE A 54 16.95 11.48 -17.39
CA ILE A 54 16.48 11.32 -18.78
C ILE A 54 17.48 10.49 -19.61
N GLU A 55 18.79 10.62 -19.39
CA GLU A 55 19.81 9.86 -20.12
C GLU A 55 19.79 8.36 -19.78
N THR A 56 19.50 8.02 -18.52
CA THR A 56 19.41 6.62 -18.05
C THR A 56 18.28 5.85 -18.75
N TYR A 57 17.19 6.53 -19.14
CA TYR A 57 16.06 5.92 -19.84
C TYR A 57 16.37 5.55 -21.30
N PHE A 58 17.10 6.39 -22.04
CA PHE A 58 17.44 6.12 -23.44
C PHE A 58 18.37 4.92 -23.60
N PHE A 59 19.26 4.69 -22.62
CA PHE A 59 20.12 3.52 -22.56
C PHE A 59 19.31 2.21 -22.44
N LEU A 60 18.26 2.20 -21.62
CA LEU A 60 17.43 1.01 -21.37
C LEU A 60 16.42 0.70 -22.49
N LYS A 61 15.92 1.73 -23.18
CA LYS A 61 15.02 1.57 -24.34
C LYS A 61 15.66 0.77 -25.47
N ASN A 62 16.98 0.84 -25.64
CA ASN A 62 17.71 0.08 -26.66
C ASN A 62 17.96 -1.39 -26.27
N GLN A 63 17.94 -1.74 -24.98
CA GLN A 63 18.12 -3.11 -24.49
C GLN A 63 16.81 -3.95 -24.52
N LEU A 64 15.64 -3.30 -24.55
CA LEU A 64 14.32 -3.95 -24.39
C LEU A 64 13.67 -4.47 -25.69
N LYS A 65 14.40 -4.52 -26.82
CA LYS A 65 13.87 -5.01 -28.11
C LYS A 65 13.78 -6.54 -28.23
N THR A 66 14.23 -7.31 -27.23
CA THR A 66 14.41 -8.77 -27.32
C THR A 66 13.67 -9.59 -26.27
N ILE A 67 12.48 -9.15 -25.81
CA ILE A 67 11.67 -9.95 -24.86
C ILE A 67 10.53 -10.66 -25.60
N ASP A 68 10.58 -11.99 -25.56
CA ASP A 68 9.71 -12.96 -26.21
C ASP A 68 8.25 -12.89 -25.71
N LYS A 69 7.29 -13.12 -26.62
CA LYS A 69 5.84 -12.87 -26.45
C LYS A 69 5.06 -14.05 -25.86
N THR A 70 5.71 -15.08 -25.33
CA THR A 70 5.11 -16.38 -25.00
C THR A 70 5.02 -16.70 -23.51
N LEU A 71 5.00 -15.69 -22.63
CA LEU A 71 4.72 -15.91 -21.20
C LEU A 71 3.22 -16.00 -20.95
N ASN A 72 2.76 -17.23 -20.64
CA ASN A 72 1.44 -17.50 -20.07
C ASN A 72 1.39 -16.88 -18.64
N ILE A 73 0.80 -15.69 -18.50
CA ILE A 73 0.74 -14.90 -17.25
C ILE A 73 -0.36 -15.39 -16.29
N SER A 74 -1.07 -16.47 -16.61
CA SER A 74 -1.97 -17.11 -15.65
C SER A 74 -1.15 -17.82 -14.56
N LEU A 75 -1.39 -17.50 -13.28
CA LEU A 75 -1.04 -18.28 -12.08
C LEU A 75 0.24 -17.95 -11.30
N TYR A 76 0.56 -16.67 -11.08
CA TYR A 76 1.38 -16.29 -9.92
C TYR A 76 0.60 -15.37 -8.99
N TRP A 77 -0.53 -15.87 -8.49
CA TRP A 77 -1.13 -15.28 -7.29
C TRP A 77 -0.26 -15.69 -6.10
N ASN A 78 0.62 -14.80 -5.66
CA ASN A 78 1.58 -15.04 -4.57
C ASN A 78 0.92 -14.93 -3.18
N GLN A 79 -0.27 -15.49 -3.06
CA GLN A 79 -1.12 -15.38 -1.87
C GLN A 79 -0.40 -15.91 -0.63
N ASP A 80 0.29 -17.04 -0.73
CA ASP A 80 0.97 -17.66 0.42
C ASP A 80 2.18 -16.86 0.90
N ASP A 81 2.83 -16.09 0.01
CA ASP A 81 3.99 -15.26 0.37
C ASP A 81 3.62 -14.15 1.37
N ARG A 82 2.38 -13.67 1.35
CA ARG A 82 1.90 -12.59 2.23
C ARG A 82 1.87 -12.96 3.70
N LEU A 83 1.74 -14.26 4.02
CA LEU A 83 1.69 -14.77 5.39
C LEU A 83 3.03 -15.34 5.85
N LYS A 84 4.06 -15.37 4.99
CA LYS A 84 5.41 -15.76 5.39
C LYS A 84 5.90 -14.84 6.51
N PRO A 85 6.41 -15.41 7.63
CA PRO A 85 6.82 -14.64 8.79
C PRO A 85 7.80 -13.52 8.46
N PHE A 86 7.64 -12.39 9.13
CA PHE A 86 8.56 -11.27 9.05
C PHE A 86 9.72 -11.54 10.01
N THR A 87 10.87 -11.94 9.49
CA THR A 87 12.08 -12.22 10.31
C THR A 87 12.48 -11.03 11.19
N ASN A 88 12.14 -9.80 10.79
CA ASN A 88 12.60 -8.56 11.42
C ASN A 88 11.46 -7.65 11.98
N LEU A 89 10.23 -8.17 12.15
CA LEU A 89 9.11 -7.34 12.67
C LEU A 89 9.28 -7.00 14.16
N ILE A 90 9.83 -7.94 14.94
CA ILE A 90 9.96 -7.82 16.40
C ILE A 90 11.42 -7.49 16.74
N SER A 91 11.88 -6.27 16.43
CA SER A 91 13.21 -5.82 16.90
C SER A 91 13.18 -4.92 18.13
N SER A 92 12.01 -4.54 18.64
CA SER A 92 11.88 -3.68 19.82
C SER A 92 10.80 -4.21 20.77
N LYS A 93 11.15 -4.34 22.05
CA LYS A 93 10.35 -5.01 23.08
C LYS A 93 9.07 -4.26 23.50
N ASN A 94 8.83 -3.03 23.04
CA ASN A 94 7.95 -2.13 23.80
C ASN A 94 6.67 -1.62 23.12
N GLN A 95 6.37 -1.91 21.85
CA GLN A 95 5.01 -1.78 21.29
C GLN A 95 5.02 -2.24 19.83
N CYS A 96 4.61 -3.47 19.57
CA CYS A 96 4.38 -3.90 18.21
C CYS A 96 2.96 -3.50 17.77
N GLN A 97 2.83 -2.93 16.57
CA GLN A 97 1.61 -2.35 16.05
C GLN A 97 1.39 -2.84 14.59
N ILE A 98 0.27 -3.51 14.32
CA ILE A 98 -0.19 -3.94 12.99
C ILE A 98 -1.54 -3.30 12.62
N LEU A 99 -1.58 -2.49 11.57
CA LEU A 99 -2.81 -1.91 11.03
C LEU A 99 -3.30 -2.77 9.85
N TYR A 100 -4.43 -3.46 10.03
CA TYR A 100 -5.02 -4.35 9.06
C TYR A 100 -6.29 -3.76 8.43
N VAL A 101 -6.19 -3.41 7.15
CA VAL A 101 -7.19 -2.63 6.41
C VAL A 101 -7.85 -3.52 5.37
N GLY A 102 -9.19 -3.50 5.35
CA GLY A 102 -9.98 -4.43 4.55
C GLY A 102 -10.09 -5.79 5.22
N ALA A 103 -10.44 -5.78 6.52
CA ALA A 103 -10.51 -6.99 7.32
C ALA A 103 -11.56 -8.00 6.83
N ASN A 104 -12.55 -7.53 6.07
CA ASN A 104 -13.67 -8.30 5.52
C ASN A 104 -14.43 -9.01 6.65
N GLN A 105 -15.24 -10.02 6.31
CA GLN A 105 -16.13 -10.72 7.25
C GLN A 105 -15.39 -11.62 8.25
N ALA A 106 -14.21 -12.12 7.86
CA ALA A 106 -13.51 -13.18 8.57
C ALA A 106 -12.21 -12.74 9.25
N GLY A 107 -11.64 -11.60 8.88
CA GLY A 107 -10.40 -11.09 9.48
C GLY A 107 -9.20 -12.02 9.31
N THR A 108 -9.19 -12.89 8.29
CA THR A 108 -8.30 -14.05 8.21
C THR A 108 -6.82 -13.69 8.37
N ASP A 109 -6.33 -12.68 7.65
CA ASP A 109 -4.91 -12.31 7.73
C ASP A 109 -4.56 -11.72 9.11
N GLY A 110 -5.46 -10.92 9.68
CA GLY A 110 -5.31 -10.40 11.04
C GLY A 110 -5.27 -11.48 12.11
N ILE A 111 -6.05 -12.56 11.97
CA ILE A 111 -5.97 -13.72 12.87
C ILE A 111 -4.59 -14.37 12.78
N GLU A 112 -4.07 -14.55 11.56
CA GLU A 112 -2.74 -15.11 11.37
C GLU A 112 -1.66 -14.19 11.94
N PHE A 113 -1.82 -12.86 11.85
CA PHE A 113 -0.92 -11.91 12.51
C PHE A 113 -0.97 -12.01 14.03
N ILE A 114 -2.15 -12.17 14.64
CA ILE A 114 -2.27 -12.37 16.10
C ILE A 114 -1.52 -13.64 16.53
N LYS A 115 -1.68 -14.74 15.79
CA LYS A 115 -1.01 -16.02 16.09
C LYS A 115 0.50 -15.93 15.94
N GLN A 116 0.98 -15.33 14.86
CA GLN A 116 2.41 -15.18 14.58
C GLN A 116 3.08 -14.16 15.50
N TYR A 117 2.37 -13.11 15.89
CA TYR A 117 2.91 -11.96 16.62
C TYR A 117 2.07 -11.62 17.87
N GLN A 118 2.05 -12.54 18.82
CA GLN A 118 1.23 -12.50 20.05
C GLN A 118 1.44 -11.26 20.96
N TYR A 119 2.49 -10.48 20.72
CA TYR A 119 2.79 -9.24 21.46
C TYR A 119 2.33 -7.97 20.73
N CYS A 120 1.89 -8.08 19.48
CA CYS A 120 1.43 -6.94 18.70
C CYS A 120 -0.02 -6.59 19.02
N HIS A 121 -0.29 -5.30 19.01
CA HIS A 121 -1.64 -4.79 18.87
C HIS A 121 -2.03 -4.85 17.38
N VAL A 122 -3.25 -5.31 17.09
CA VAL A 122 -3.78 -5.41 15.73
C VAL A 122 -5.08 -4.62 15.59
N TRP A 123 -5.10 -3.58 14.76
CA TRP A 123 -6.31 -2.80 14.45
C TRP A 123 -6.92 -3.31 13.14
N PHE A 124 -8.10 -3.89 13.22
CA PHE A 124 -8.91 -4.36 12.11
C PHE A 124 -9.83 -3.24 11.65
N LEU A 125 -9.72 -2.83 10.38
CA LEU A 125 -10.56 -1.80 9.78
C LEU A 125 -11.43 -2.42 8.68
N GLU A 126 -12.74 -2.29 8.82
CA GLU A 126 -13.73 -2.75 7.84
C GLU A 126 -14.84 -1.71 7.65
N PRO A 127 -14.92 -1.03 6.49
CA PRO A 127 -15.93 -0.01 6.24
C PRO A 127 -17.34 -0.53 5.97
N VAL A 128 -17.51 -1.79 5.55
CA VAL A 128 -18.82 -2.34 5.20
C VAL A 128 -19.49 -2.87 6.46
N LEU A 129 -20.56 -2.21 6.91
CA LEU A 129 -21.28 -2.54 8.16
C LEU A 129 -21.59 -4.03 8.31
N GLN A 130 -22.10 -4.67 7.24
CA GLN A 130 -22.43 -6.10 7.27
C GLN A 130 -21.20 -6.99 7.49
N PHE A 131 -20.02 -6.57 7.00
CA PHE A 131 -18.78 -7.31 7.17
C PHE A 131 -18.20 -7.06 8.55
N TYR A 132 -18.23 -5.80 9.01
CA TYR A 132 -17.88 -5.43 10.38
C TYR A 132 -18.71 -6.19 11.41
N ASP A 133 -20.04 -6.27 11.23
CA ASP A 133 -20.94 -6.99 12.14
C ASP A 133 -20.58 -8.48 12.21
N LYS A 134 -20.26 -9.11 11.08
CA LYS A 134 -19.78 -10.51 11.08
C LYS A 134 -18.40 -10.64 11.73
N LEU A 135 -17.53 -9.66 11.52
CA LEU A 135 -16.17 -9.65 12.05
C LEU A 135 -16.15 -9.58 13.57
N ILE A 136 -16.95 -8.70 14.20
CA ILE A 136 -17.01 -8.57 15.66
C ILE A 136 -17.67 -9.78 16.35
N HIS A 137 -18.54 -10.51 15.64
CA HIS A 137 -19.18 -11.74 16.12
C HIS A 137 -18.45 -13.02 15.67
N SER A 138 -17.28 -12.91 15.05
CA SER A 138 -16.52 -14.07 14.60
C SER A 138 -15.94 -14.83 15.79
N ASP A 139 -16.45 -16.04 16.05
CA ASP A 139 -15.93 -16.94 17.10
C ASP A 139 -14.42 -17.15 17.02
N LYS A 140 -13.85 -17.20 15.81
CA LYS A 140 -12.40 -17.37 15.62
C LYS A 140 -11.62 -16.18 16.14
N ILE A 141 -12.12 -14.98 15.86
CA ILE A 141 -11.56 -13.75 16.40
C ILE A 141 -11.75 -13.82 17.91
N LEU A 142 -12.98 -13.95 18.41
CA LEU A 142 -13.33 -13.97 19.85
C LEU A 142 -12.48 -14.94 20.69
N ARG A 143 -12.13 -16.12 20.17
CA ARG A 143 -11.24 -17.08 20.86
C ARG A 143 -9.79 -16.59 20.98
N GLU A 144 -9.28 -15.92 19.96
CA GLU A 144 -7.94 -15.31 19.95
C GLU A 144 -7.93 -13.95 20.70
N LEU A 145 -9.11 -13.35 20.91
CA LEU A 145 -9.30 -12.05 21.56
C LEU A 145 -9.06 -12.04 23.08
N ASN A 146 -8.88 -13.18 23.74
CA ASN A 146 -8.63 -13.23 25.19
C ASN A 146 -7.30 -12.55 25.64
N THR A 147 -6.53 -11.98 24.71
CA THR A 147 -5.29 -11.26 24.97
C THR A 147 -5.44 -9.74 25.16
N GLY A 148 -6.58 -9.13 24.78
CA GLY A 148 -6.82 -7.68 24.88
C GLY A 148 -6.00 -6.79 23.92
N LYS A 149 -5.33 -7.38 22.92
CA LYS A 149 -4.40 -6.69 22.00
C LYS A 149 -4.93 -6.53 20.57
N HIS A 150 -6.23 -6.35 20.43
CA HIS A 150 -6.86 -6.18 19.12
C HIS A 150 -7.97 -5.17 19.23
N HIS A 151 -8.23 -4.49 18.13
CA HIS A 151 -9.20 -3.42 18.07
C HIS A 151 -9.91 -3.53 16.73
N ILE A 152 -11.24 -3.45 16.71
CA ILE A 152 -12.02 -3.58 15.46
C ILE A 152 -12.82 -2.29 15.29
N TYR A 153 -12.74 -1.68 14.11
CA TYR A 153 -13.44 -0.43 13.81
C TYR A 153 -14.22 -0.51 12.51
N HIS A 154 -15.42 0.06 12.54
CA HIS A 154 -16.30 0.23 11.38
C HIS A 154 -15.92 1.48 10.58
N ILE A 155 -14.71 1.48 10.02
CA ILE A 155 -14.19 2.56 9.17
C ILE A 155 -13.32 1.96 8.06
N GLY A 156 -13.24 2.67 6.94
CA GLY A 156 -12.23 2.47 5.91
C GLY A 156 -11.19 3.57 5.94
N LEU A 157 -10.14 3.43 5.15
CA LEU A 157 -9.08 4.42 5.04
C LEU A 157 -9.02 5.06 3.65
N SER A 158 -8.51 6.28 3.64
CA SER A 158 -8.48 7.18 2.49
C SER A 158 -7.38 8.24 2.69
N ASN A 159 -7.19 9.11 1.70
CA ASN A 159 -6.37 10.30 1.80
C ASN A 159 -7.01 11.50 2.53
N LYS A 160 -8.30 11.39 2.87
CA LYS A 160 -9.08 12.42 3.59
C LYS A 160 -10.32 11.80 4.26
N ASN A 161 -10.81 12.44 5.32
CA ASN A 161 -12.10 12.10 5.91
C ASN A 161 -13.24 12.42 4.93
N HIS A 162 -14.09 11.44 4.64
CA HIS A 162 -15.33 11.66 3.90
C HIS A 162 -16.28 10.46 4.01
N LEU A 163 -17.53 10.68 3.58
CA LEU A 163 -18.53 9.64 3.40
C LEU A 163 -18.65 9.33 1.91
N ILE A 164 -18.78 8.05 1.57
CA ILE A 164 -19.15 7.63 0.22
C ILE A 164 -20.41 6.77 0.26
N ASP A 165 -21.25 6.93 -0.75
CA ASP A 165 -22.35 6.02 -1.01
C ASP A 165 -21.90 4.95 -2.02
N VAL A 166 -22.10 3.68 -1.69
CA VAL A 166 -21.77 2.53 -2.56
C VAL A 166 -22.99 1.66 -2.76
N THR A 167 -23.06 0.94 -3.88
CA THR A 167 -24.12 -0.05 -4.13
C THR A 167 -23.69 -1.44 -3.65
N LEU A 168 -24.64 -2.37 -3.52
CA LEU A 168 -24.32 -3.78 -3.22
C LEU A 168 -23.41 -4.37 -4.30
N LYS A 169 -23.59 -3.97 -5.56
CA LYS A 169 -22.76 -4.40 -6.68
C LYS A 169 -21.32 -3.94 -6.49
N ASP A 170 -21.11 -2.68 -6.10
CA ASP A 170 -19.75 -2.16 -5.84
C ASP A 170 -19.05 -2.92 -4.71
N ILE A 171 -19.80 -3.32 -3.67
CA ILE A 171 -19.30 -4.15 -2.55
C ILE A 171 -18.95 -5.57 -3.03
N GLN A 172 -19.79 -6.20 -3.84
CA GLN A 172 -19.62 -7.58 -4.31
C GLN A 172 -18.56 -7.74 -5.39
N GLU A 173 -18.41 -6.73 -6.25
CA GLU A 173 -17.41 -6.72 -7.33
C GLU A 173 -16.06 -6.20 -6.87
N SER A 174 -15.86 -5.95 -5.57
CA SER A 174 -14.57 -5.50 -5.06
C SER A 174 -14.11 -4.20 -5.75
N GLU A 175 -15.05 -3.31 -6.07
CA GLU A 175 -14.77 -1.98 -6.65
C GLU A 175 -15.13 -0.84 -5.69
N ALA A 176 -15.68 -1.15 -4.50
CA ALA A 176 -16.29 -0.20 -3.58
C ALA A 176 -15.41 1.00 -3.18
N VAL A 177 -14.08 0.84 -3.07
CA VAL A 177 -13.19 1.93 -2.63
C VAL A 177 -12.45 2.61 -3.80
N THR A 178 -12.54 2.06 -5.02
CA THR A 178 -12.03 2.77 -6.22
C THR A 178 -13.00 3.84 -6.73
N LEU A 179 -14.16 4.00 -6.07
CA LEU A 179 -15.22 4.92 -6.51
C LEU A 179 -14.95 6.40 -6.23
N VAL A 180 -13.82 6.75 -5.60
CA VAL A 180 -13.42 8.16 -5.39
C VAL A 180 -13.31 8.92 -6.73
N GLY A 181 -13.15 8.22 -7.86
CA GLY A 181 -13.18 8.80 -9.21
C GLY A 181 -14.56 8.88 -9.89
N LYS A 182 -15.64 8.34 -9.31
CA LYS A 182 -16.99 8.35 -9.93
C LYS A 182 -17.87 9.53 -9.50
N GLN A 183 -17.37 10.43 -8.65
CA GLN A 183 -18.20 11.46 -8.02
C GLN A 183 -18.86 12.48 -8.97
N ASP A 184 -18.49 12.57 -10.26
CA ASP A 184 -18.98 13.69 -11.06
C ASP A 184 -19.96 13.39 -12.20
N ASN A 185 -20.17 12.15 -12.69
CA ASN A 185 -20.94 11.98 -13.94
C ASN A 185 -21.76 10.69 -14.16
N GLN A 186 -21.90 9.79 -13.19
CA GLN A 186 -22.82 8.65 -13.34
C GLN A 186 -24.15 8.94 -12.65
N GLN A 187 -25.17 9.25 -13.47
CA GLN A 187 -26.57 9.11 -13.08
C GLN A 187 -26.81 7.63 -12.74
N TYR A 188 -26.64 7.28 -11.47
CA TYR A 188 -27.09 6.01 -10.96
C TYR A 188 -28.61 5.95 -11.08
N ILE A 189 -29.12 4.84 -11.61
CA ILE A 189 -30.55 4.57 -11.71
C ILE A 189 -31.12 4.58 -10.28
N ASP A 190 -32.11 5.43 -10.03
CA ASP A 190 -32.60 5.90 -8.72
C ASP A 190 -33.14 4.82 -7.75
N ASN A 191 -33.07 3.53 -8.10
CA ASN A 191 -33.73 2.43 -7.39
C ASN A 191 -32.79 1.44 -6.70
N GLN A 192 -31.47 1.66 -6.69
CA GLN A 192 -30.54 0.75 -6.02
C GLN A 192 -30.30 1.16 -4.55
N GLN A 193 -30.35 0.17 -3.64
CA GLN A 193 -30.00 0.36 -2.24
C GLN A 193 -28.54 0.83 -2.12
N LYS A 194 -28.34 1.98 -1.49
CA LYS A 194 -27.03 2.57 -1.21
C LYS A 194 -26.61 2.27 0.22
N TYR A 195 -25.32 2.00 0.41
CA TYR A 195 -24.66 1.83 1.69
C TYR A 195 -23.70 2.99 1.90
N LYS A 196 -23.71 3.58 3.09
CA LYS A 196 -22.75 4.63 3.46
C LYS A 196 -21.50 4.01 4.06
N LEU A 197 -20.35 4.31 3.48
CA LEU A 197 -19.06 3.96 4.04
C LEU A 197 -18.42 5.19 4.68
N ILE A 198 -17.85 5.01 5.86
CA ILE A 198 -17.09 6.04 6.58
C ILE A 198 -15.61 5.84 6.24
N LEU A 199 -15.02 6.78 5.50
CA LEU A 199 -13.60 6.76 5.17
C LEU A 199 -12.85 7.82 5.98
N ARG A 200 -11.78 7.41 6.65
CA ARG A 200 -10.92 8.26 7.48
C ARG A 200 -9.57 8.52 6.82
N ASP A 201 -8.99 9.68 7.07
CA ASP A 201 -7.63 9.99 6.65
C ASP A 201 -6.63 9.10 7.40
N ILE A 202 -5.83 8.30 6.68
CA ILE A 202 -4.79 7.47 7.29
C ILE A 202 -3.81 8.29 8.14
N ALA A 203 -3.48 9.52 7.73
CA ALA A 203 -2.55 10.35 8.49
C ALA A 203 -3.12 10.66 9.89
N GLU A 204 -4.43 10.95 9.99
CA GLU A 204 -5.09 11.19 11.27
C GLU A 204 -5.19 9.91 12.10
N ILE A 205 -5.57 8.79 11.48
CA ILE A 205 -5.74 7.50 12.17
C ILE A 205 -4.45 7.04 12.85
N LEU A 206 -3.29 7.26 12.23
CA LEU A 206 -2.00 6.95 12.86
C LEU A 206 -1.80 7.70 14.19
N PHE A 207 -2.32 8.93 14.33
CA PHE A 207 -2.27 9.67 15.59
C PHE A 207 -3.40 9.31 16.54
N GLU A 208 -4.63 9.15 16.04
CA GLU A 208 -5.81 8.79 16.86
C GLU A 208 -5.64 7.45 17.56
N PHE A 209 -5.00 6.48 16.90
CA PHE A 209 -4.72 5.17 17.48
C PHE A 209 -3.47 5.16 18.36
N ASN A 210 -2.82 6.31 18.56
CA ASN A 210 -1.55 6.46 19.28
C ASN A 210 -0.41 5.60 18.70
N ILE A 211 -0.46 5.28 17.41
CA ILE A 211 0.65 4.60 16.70
C ILE A 211 1.81 5.59 16.55
N LEU A 212 1.48 6.83 16.18
CA LEU A 212 2.38 7.96 16.15
C LEU A 212 1.94 9.01 17.16
N SER A 213 2.90 9.73 17.73
CA SER A 213 2.67 10.90 18.57
C SER A 213 3.58 12.04 18.13
N LYS A 214 3.10 13.28 18.24
CA LYS A 214 3.90 14.46 17.89
C LYS A 214 4.86 14.78 19.02
N ILE A 215 6.15 14.89 18.69
CA ILE A 215 7.16 15.46 19.60
C ILE A 215 7.23 16.97 19.37
N ASP A 216 7.28 17.38 18.10
CA ASP A 216 7.27 18.77 17.66
C ASP A 216 6.56 18.89 16.29
N ASN A 217 6.70 20.03 15.61
CA ASN A 217 6.03 20.29 14.33
C ASN A 217 6.51 19.40 13.17
N ILE A 218 7.70 18.79 13.27
CA ILE A 218 8.34 18.01 12.19
C ILE A 218 8.81 16.62 12.63
N THR A 219 8.81 16.34 13.93
CA THR A 219 9.28 15.10 14.54
C THR A 219 8.15 14.34 15.22
N PHE A 220 8.05 13.04 14.93
CA PHE A 220 7.09 12.12 15.52
C PHE A 220 7.81 11.01 16.29
N ASN A 221 7.19 10.54 17.37
CA ASN A 221 7.57 9.35 18.12
C ASN A 221 6.62 8.20 17.76
N GLY A 222 7.12 6.97 17.81
CA GLY A 222 6.38 5.76 17.45
C GLY A 222 6.64 5.29 16.02
N GLU A 223 6.19 4.07 15.73
CA GLU A 223 6.28 3.45 14.41
C GLU A 223 5.17 2.44 14.23
N LEU A 224 4.75 2.24 12.97
CA LEU A 224 3.86 1.14 12.60
C LEU A 224 4.71 -0.03 12.10
N ASN A 225 4.60 -1.20 12.73
CA ASN A 225 5.39 -2.37 12.32
C ASN A 225 4.90 -2.93 10.99
N LEU A 226 3.59 -3.00 10.79
CA LEU A 226 2.98 -3.48 9.56
C LEU A 226 1.75 -2.64 9.19
N LEU A 227 1.78 -2.07 8.00
CA LEU A 227 0.59 -1.62 7.29
C LEU A 227 0.18 -2.72 6.31
N HIS A 228 -0.97 -3.35 6.54
CA HIS A 228 -1.53 -4.38 5.68
C HIS A 228 -2.79 -3.88 4.98
N LEU A 229 -2.75 -3.77 3.64
CA LEU A 229 -3.86 -3.22 2.85
C LEU A 229 -4.43 -4.28 1.89
N ASN A 230 -5.73 -4.54 2.01
CA ASN A 230 -6.49 -5.36 1.09
C ASN A 230 -7.91 -4.82 0.96
N CYS A 231 -8.05 -3.65 0.38
CA CYS A 231 -9.22 -2.79 0.49
C CYS A 231 -9.75 -2.33 -0.87
N GLU A 232 -9.58 -3.16 -1.90
CA GLU A 232 -10.34 -3.05 -3.15
C GLU A 232 -10.22 -1.68 -3.84
N GLY A 233 -8.99 -1.16 -3.85
CA GLY A 233 -8.61 0.10 -4.49
C GLY A 233 -8.18 1.21 -3.54
N CYS A 234 -8.42 1.08 -2.22
CA CYS A 234 -7.98 2.11 -1.27
C CYS A 234 -6.44 2.17 -1.12
N GLU A 235 -5.71 1.15 -1.58
CA GLU A 235 -4.26 1.04 -1.43
C GLU A 235 -3.55 2.27 -2.00
N TYR A 236 -4.02 2.74 -3.15
CA TYR A 236 -3.44 3.88 -3.84
C TYR A 236 -3.61 5.18 -3.04
N ASP A 237 -4.84 5.48 -2.62
CA ASP A 237 -5.13 6.71 -1.87
C ASP A 237 -4.41 6.73 -0.52
N VAL A 238 -4.38 5.59 0.17
CA VAL A 238 -3.71 5.44 1.47
C VAL A 238 -2.20 5.62 1.33
N ILE A 239 -1.56 4.92 0.39
CA ILE A 239 -0.11 5.02 0.24
C ILE A 239 0.32 6.39 -0.31
N GLU A 240 -0.42 6.94 -1.28
CA GLU A 240 -0.18 8.31 -1.78
C GLU A 240 -0.30 9.35 -0.66
N ARG A 241 -1.31 9.21 0.22
CA ARG A 241 -1.44 10.08 1.39
C ARG A 241 -0.23 10.00 2.30
N LEU A 242 0.22 8.78 2.62
CA LEU A 242 1.39 8.56 3.47
C LEU A 242 2.68 9.13 2.87
N ILE A 243 2.83 9.05 1.55
CA ILE A 243 3.97 9.65 0.83
C ILE A 243 3.89 11.17 0.93
N ASN A 244 2.73 11.74 0.61
CA ASN A 244 2.51 13.20 0.58
C ASN A 244 2.64 13.86 1.96
N THR A 245 2.37 13.12 3.04
CA THR A 245 2.58 13.57 4.43
C THR A 245 3.94 13.19 5.00
N ASN A 246 4.82 12.57 4.21
CA ASN A 246 6.13 12.06 4.64
C ASN A 246 6.03 11.11 5.86
N LEU A 247 4.93 10.38 5.98
CA LEU A 247 4.67 9.42 7.05
C LEU A 247 5.13 8.00 6.70
N THR A 248 5.38 7.69 5.42
CA THR A 248 5.88 6.37 5.00
C THR A 248 7.14 5.93 5.77
N LYS A 249 8.06 6.84 6.08
CA LYS A 249 9.28 6.54 6.84
C LYS A 249 9.03 6.00 8.26
N TYR A 250 7.84 6.19 8.83
CA TYR A 250 7.46 5.65 10.15
C TYR A 250 6.78 4.28 10.07
N ILE A 251 6.64 3.74 8.87
CA ILE A 251 6.10 2.41 8.64
C ILE A 251 7.27 1.50 8.30
N ARG A 252 7.38 0.38 9.02
CA ARG A 252 8.48 -0.59 8.85
C ARG A 252 8.24 -1.50 7.65
N ILE A 253 7.01 -2.00 7.54
CA ILE A 253 6.59 -2.92 6.50
C ILE A 253 5.28 -2.43 5.91
N ILE A 254 5.25 -2.26 4.59
CA ILE A 254 4.03 -2.00 3.85
C ILE A 254 3.75 -3.24 3.02
N GLN A 255 2.64 -3.91 3.30
CA GLN A 255 2.16 -5.07 2.54
C GLN A 255 0.79 -4.76 1.96
N PHE A 256 0.62 -4.92 0.65
CA PHE A 256 -0.67 -4.64 0.02
C PHE A 256 -0.96 -5.56 -1.15
N GLY A 257 -2.24 -5.86 -1.35
CA GLY A 257 -2.76 -6.45 -2.58
C GLY A 257 -3.07 -5.34 -3.57
N SER A 258 -2.34 -5.26 -4.68
CA SER A 258 -2.59 -4.22 -5.68
C SER A 258 -3.83 -4.58 -6.51
N HIS A 259 -4.98 -4.01 -6.19
CA HIS A 259 -6.20 -4.22 -6.98
C HIS A 259 -6.11 -3.49 -8.32
N ARG A 260 -6.67 -4.08 -9.38
CA ARG A 260 -6.76 -3.48 -10.73
C ARG A 260 -8.21 -3.29 -11.14
N PRO A 261 -8.86 -2.21 -10.70
CA PRO A 261 -10.27 -1.95 -10.96
C PRO A 261 -10.53 -1.89 -12.46
N SER A 262 -11.58 -2.58 -12.90
CA SER A 262 -11.85 -2.75 -14.33
C SER A 262 -12.25 -1.44 -15.01
N THR A 263 -12.80 -0.52 -14.22
CA THR A 263 -13.38 0.76 -14.63
C THR A 263 -12.35 1.88 -14.84
N ILE A 264 -11.12 1.76 -14.31
CA ILE A 264 -10.11 2.84 -14.30
C ILE A 264 -8.73 2.33 -14.80
N ARG A 265 -8.72 1.49 -15.84
CA ARG A 265 -7.52 0.76 -16.28
C ARG A 265 -6.34 1.62 -16.76
N SER A 266 -6.58 2.80 -17.33
CA SER A 266 -5.51 3.61 -17.95
C SER A 266 -4.72 4.43 -16.92
N SER A 267 -5.40 5.07 -15.96
CA SER A 267 -4.71 5.85 -14.91
C SER A 267 -4.18 4.97 -13.79
N ILE A 268 -4.79 3.80 -13.52
CA ILE A 268 -4.32 2.93 -12.43
C ILE A 268 -2.92 2.38 -12.67
N ASN A 269 -2.57 2.03 -13.92
CA ASN A 269 -1.21 1.62 -14.26
C ASN A 269 -0.19 2.72 -13.97
N GLN A 270 -0.54 3.97 -14.29
CA GLN A 270 0.33 5.11 -14.03
C GLN A 270 0.48 5.37 -12.52
N ARG A 271 -0.63 5.38 -11.77
CA ARG A 271 -0.62 5.51 -10.31
C ARG A 271 0.22 4.42 -9.67
N TYR A 272 0.00 3.17 -10.06
CA TYR A 272 0.78 2.02 -9.62
C TYR A 272 2.28 2.24 -9.84
N CYS A 273 2.71 2.53 -11.07
CA CYS A 273 4.14 2.74 -11.36
C CYS A 273 4.72 3.93 -10.57
N CYS A 274 3.95 4.99 -10.35
CA CYS A 274 4.37 6.12 -9.52
C CYS A 274 4.57 5.73 -8.05
N LEU A 275 3.61 5.01 -7.51
CA LEU A 275 3.59 4.56 -6.13
C LEU A 275 4.78 3.65 -5.85
N GLN A 276 5.11 2.74 -6.77
CA GLN A 276 6.33 1.91 -6.72
C GLN A 276 7.61 2.75 -6.63
N GLN A 277 7.75 3.76 -7.50
CA GLN A 277 8.93 4.63 -7.51
C GLN A 277 9.05 5.43 -6.22
N LEU A 278 7.93 5.96 -5.72
CA LEU A 278 7.90 6.75 -4.49
C LEU A 278 8.16 5.89 -3.25
N LEU A 279 7.61 4.68 -3.17
CA LEU A 279 7.91 3.72 -2.10
C LEU A 279 9.40 3.35 -2.10
N SER A 280 10.01 3.20 -3.28
CA SER A 280 11.44 2.88 -3.40
C SER A 280 12.39 3.91 -2.77
N ILE A 281 11.90 5.11 -2.43
CA ILE A 281 12.69 6.12 -1.73
C ILE A 281 12.92 5.72 -0.26
N THR A 282 11.96 5.02 0.36
CA THR A 282 11.99 4.69 1.80
C THR A 282 12.05 3.18 2.08
N HIS A 283 11.66 2.36 1.10
CA HIS A 283 11.52 0.92 1.25
C HIS A 283 12.12 0.17 0.05
N GLN A 284 12.48 -1.08 0.25
CA GLN A 284 12.82 -2.02 -0.81
C GLN A 284 11.70 -3.04 -1.01
N LEU A 285 11.34 -3.32 -2.26
CA LEU A 285 10.46 -4.42 -2.60
C LEU A 285 11.14 -5.76 -2.25
N GLN A 286 10.61 -6.47 -1.25
CA GLN A 286 11.12 -7.79 -0.86
C GLN A 286 10.59 -8.86 -1.82
N PHE A 287 9.28 -8.83 -2.03
CA PHE A 287 8.60 -9.60 -3.07
C PHE A 287 7.40 -8.81 -3.56
N GLY A 288 6.98 -9.11 -4.78
CA GLY A 288 5.71 -8.63 -5.27
C GLY A 288 5.55 -8.84 -6.76
N ILE A 289 4.32 -9.06 -7.20
CA ILE A 289 3.99 -9.13 -8.62
C ILE A 289 2.89 -8.08 -8.85
N PRO A 290 2.95 -7.30 -9.94
CA PRO A 290 1.90 -6.33 -10.23
C PRO A 290 0.52 -7.00 -10.25
N TRP A 291 -0.44 -6.28 -9.69
CA TRP A 291 -1.82 -6.74 -9.54
C TRP A 291 -1.99 -7.89 -8.56
N ALA A 292 -0.97 -8.13 -7.73
CA ALA A 292 -0.96 -9.12 -6.66
C ALA A 292 -0.39 -8.59 -5.35
N TRP A 293 0.00 -9.51 -4.47
CA TRP A 293 0.56 -9.13 -3.18
C TRP A 293 1.96 -8.58 -3.35
N GLU A 294 2.24 -7.51 -2.63
CA GLU A 294 3.56 -6.92 -2.54
C GLU A 294 3.93 -6.67 -1.10
N ARG A 295 5.22 -6.73 -0.83
CA ARG A 295 5.80 -6.40 0.47
C ARG A 295 7.03 -5.54 0.30
N TRP A 296 6.98 -4.40 0.99
CA TRP A 296 8.01 -3.37 1.00
C TRP A 296 8.59 -3.26 2.40
N LEU A 297 9.90 -3.42 2.51
CA LEU A 297 10.63 -3.33 3.78
C LEU A 297 11.37 -2.00 3.86
N ARG A 298 11.24 -1.27 4.97
CA ARG A 298 12.03 -0.07 5.21
C ARG A 298 13.52 -0.45 5.24
N TYR A 299 14.38 0.40 4.67
CA TYR A 299 15.79 0.06 4.44
C TYR A 299 16.59 -0.31 5.71
N ASP A 300 16.24 0.25 6.87
CA ASP A 300 16.87 -0.08 8.15
C ASP A 300 16.61 -1.52 8.62
N LEU A 301 15.62 -2.21 8.05
CA LEU A 301 15.33 -3.62 8.34
C LEU A 301 16.18 -4.59 7.52
N ILE A 302 16.78 -4.10 6.44
CA ILE A 302 17.55 -4.91 5.49
C ILE A 302 19.02 -4.86 5.88
N ASN A 303 19.52 -3.66 6.17
CA ASN A 303 20.91 -3.39 6.51
C ASN A 303 21.32 -3.84 7.93
N LYS A 304 20.41 -4.46 8.71
CA LYS A 304 20.72 -5.01 10.05
C LYS A 304 21.19 -6.47 10.02
N ASN A 305 21.25 -7.08 8.84
CA ASN A 305 21.61 -8.47 8.64
C ASN A 305 23.05 -8.69 8.11
N ASP A 306 23.83 -7.61 7.97
CA ASP A 306 25.27 -7.62 7.67
C ASP A 306 26.07 -7.16 8.92
#